data_AF-A0A409X0G6-F1
#
_entry.id   AF-A0A409X0G6-F1
#
_cell.length_a   1.000
_cell.length_b   1.000
_cell.length_c   1.000
_cell.angle_alpha   90.00
_cell.angle_beta   90.00
_cell.angle_gamma   90.00
#
_symmetry.space_group_name_H-M   'P 1'
#
loop_
_entity.id
_entity.type
_entity.pdbx_description
1 polymer ?
#
loop_
_entity_poly.entity_id
_entity_poly.type
_entity_poly.pdbx_seq_one_letter_code
_entity_poly.pdbx_strand_id
1 'polypeptide(L)'
;MLQAIHLDGVQVKSYFAWSLLDNFEWADGYTTRFGVTYVDYETQQRYPKDSARFLKETGDPFPSSGSQNTLKPLRLPVPLSQGLILERVMKQMEAELYRDAKTVGRQLQFSREESEHTSAKLYTGGNIRSRGLSNSS
;
A
#
# COMPACT_ATOMS: atom_id res chain seq x y z
N MET A 1 -10.96 7.38 -23.31
CA MET A 1 -11.33 5.99 -22.92
C MET A 1 -12.38 5.40 -23.86
N LEU A 2 -13.60 5.94 -23.93
CA LEU A 2 -14.67 5.36 -24.77
C LEU A 2 -14.32 5.29 -26.27
N GLN A 3 -13.58 6.26 -26.81
CA GLN A 3 -13.09 6.20 -28.20
C GLN A 3 -12.14 5.02 -28.41
N ALA A 4 -11.18 4.79 -27.50
CA ALA A 4 -10.26 3.66 -27.59
C ALA A 4 -10.99 2.31 -27.57
N ILE A 5 -12.08 2.20 -26.82
CA ILE A 5 -12.92 0.99 -26.80
C ILE A 5 -13.68 0.81 -28.12
N HIS A 6 -14.35 1.86 -28.62
CA HIS A 6 -15.28 1.75 -29.74
C HIS A 6 -14.65 1.87 -31.13
N LEU A 7 -13.60 2.69 -31.26
CA LEU A 7 -12.96 2.98 -32.56
C LEU A 7 -11.69 2.16 -32.76
N ASP A 8 -10.91 1.99 -31.69
CA ASP A 8 -9.60 1.34 -31.76
C ASP A 8 -9.64 -0.14 -31.29
N GLY A 9 -10.78 -0.61 -30.79
CA GLY A 9 -10.97 -2.00 -30.35
C GLY A 9 -10.18 -2.38 -29.09
N VAL A 10 -9.74 -1.40 -28.30
CA VAL A 10 -8.94 -1.63 -27.08
C VAL A 10 -9.81 -2.21 -25.97
N GLN A 11 -9.41 -3.36 -25.43
CA GLN A 11 -10.12 -4.01 -24.33
C GLN A 11 -9.75 -3.37 -22.97
N VAL A 12 -10.45 -2.30 -22.61
CA VAL A 12 -10.33 -1.66 -21.29
C VAL A 12 -11.27 -2.34 -20.29
N LYS A 13 -10.71 -2.90 -19.21
CA LYS A 13 -11.48 -3.65 -18.20
C LYS A 13 -12.02 -2.77 -17.08
N SER A 14 -11.29 -1.72 -16.72
CA SER A 14 -11.63 -0.85 -15.59
C SER A 14 -10.92 0.49 -15.71
N TYR A 15 -11.44 1.48 -14.98
CA TYR A 15 -10.88 2.81 -14.84
C TYR A 15 -10.83 3.18 -13.36
N PHE A 16 -9.71 3.72 -12.91
CA PHE A 16 -9.52 4.18 -11.54
C PHE A 16 -9.13 5.66 -11.56
N ALA A 17 -10.01 6.51 -11.05
CA ALA A 17 -9.72 7.92 -10.91
C ALA A 17 -8.64 8.13 -9.83
N TRP A 18 -7.59 8.86 -10.18
CA TRP A 18 -6.59 9.30 -9.22
C TRP A 18 -6.98 10.71 -8.71
N SER A 19 -7.14 10.93 -7.42
CA SER A 19 -7.11 9.97 -6.30
C SER A 19 -8.39 10.04 -5.49
N LEU A 20 -8.58 9.11 -4.55
CA LEU A 20 -9.77 9.11 -3.70
C LEU A 20 -9.80 10.36 -2.80
N LEU A 21 -8.65 10.73 -2.24
CA LEU A 21 -8.50 11.79 -1.23
C LEU A 21 -7.36 12.73 -1.62
N ASP A 22 -7.50 14.01 -1.27
CA ASP A 22 -6.37 14.92 -1.26
C ASP A 22 -5.30 14.39 -0.30
N ASN A 23 -4.07 14.28 -0.79
CA ASN A 23 -2.96 13.62 -0.09
C ASN A 23 -1.64 14.38 -0.36
N PHE A 24 -0.50 13.80 0.04
CA PHE A 24 0.82 14.38 -0.18
C PHE A 24 1.31 14.08 -1.59
N GLU A 25 1.54 15.12 -2.39
CA GLU A 25 1.90 15.02 -3.80
C GLU A 25 3.40 15.27 -4.04
N TRP A 26 4.24 14.46 -3.42
CA TRP A 26 5.68 14.38 -3.69
C TRP A 26 6.41 15.73 -3.63
N ALA A 27 6.96 16.19 -4.75
CA ALA A 27 7.71 17.44 -4.85
C ALA A 27 6.84 18.67 -4.58
N ASP A 28 5.53 18.58 -4.83
CA ASP A 28 4.57 19.66 -4.59
C ASP A 28 4.06 19.66 -3.15
N GLY A 29 4.35 18.63 -2.36
CA GLY A 29 3.85 18.51 -1.00
C GLY A 29 2.32 18.58 -0.94
N TYR A 30 1.78 19.50 -0.15
CA TYR A 30 0.33 19.62 0.11
C TYR A 30 -0.37 20.76 -0.66
N THR A 31 0.34 21.43 -1.58
CA THR A 31 -0.22 22.52 -2.37
C THR A 31 -1.15 22.00 -3.47
N THR A 32 -0.77 20.90 -4.11
CA THR A 32 -1.53 20.26 -5.18
C THR A 32 -2.57 19.28 -4.61
N ARG A 33 -3.76 19.24 -5.21
CA ARG A 33 -4.94 18.55 -4.66
C ARG A 33 -5.65 17.72 -5.74
N PHE A 34 -5.22 16.48 -5.96
CA PHE A 34 -5.80 15.59 -6.99
C PHE A 34 -7.01 14.76 -6.53
N GLY A 35 -7.33 14.76 -5.24
CA GLY A 35 -8.40 13.94 -4.71
C GLY A 35 -9.76 14.36 -5.26
N VAL A 36 -10.63 13.39 -5.52
CA VAL A 36 -12.06 13.63 -5.74
C VAL A 36 -12.79 14.01 -4.44
N THR A 37 -12.11 13.82 -3.30
CA THR A 37 -12.57 14.23 -1.97
C THR A 37 -11.58 15.22 -1.37
N TYR A 38 -12.08 16.38 -0.97
CA TYR A 38 -11.30 17.35 -0.22
C TYR A 38 -11.04 16.83 1.19
N VAL A 39 -9.81 17.00 1.67
CA VAL A 39 -9.42 16.69 3.04
C VAL A 39 -8.91 17.96 3.70
N ASP A 40 -9.56 18.34 4.79
CA ASP A 40 -8.99 19.30 5.73
C ASP A 40 -7.88 18.59 6.51
N TYR A 41 -6.63 19.05 6.36
CA TYR A 41 -5.49 18.38 6.97
C TYR A 41 -5.38 18.60 8.47
N GLU A 42 -5.97 19.67 9.01
CA GLU A 42 -5.94 19.94 10.45
C GLU A 42 -6.96 19.05 11.16
N THR A 43 -8.18 18.98 10.63
CA THR A 43 -9.30 18.26 11.27
C THR A 43 -9.48 16.83 10.76
N GLN A 44 -8.84 16.47 9.65
CA GLN A 44 -9.04 15.21 8.93
C GLN A 44 -10.48 15.01 8.45
N GLN A 45 -11.30 16.05 8.35
CA GLN A 45 -12.64 15.95 7.79
C GLN A 45 -12.59 15.80 6.26
N ARG A 46 -13.53 15.04 5.70
CA ARG A 46 -13.59 14.71 4.28
C ARG A 46 -14.86 15.24 3.64
N TYR A 47 -14.70 15.91 2.51
CA TYR A 47 -15.79 16.57 1.79
C TYR A 47 -15.75 16.16 0.32
N PRO A 48 -16.72 15.35 -0.17
CA PRO A 48 -16.77 14.95 -1.57
C PRO A 48 -16.87 16.17 -2.49
N LYS A 49 -15.96 16.27 -3.46
CA LYS A 49 -15.99 17.34 -4.48
C LYS A 49 -17.01 17.01 -5.55
N ASP A 50 -17.25 17.97 -6.44
CA ASP A 50 -18.16 17.82 -7.58
C ASP A 50 -17.70 16.68 -8.51
N SER A 51 -16.38 16.47 -8.62
CA SER A 51 -15.80 15.36 -9.37
C SER A 51 -16.19 13.99 -8.79
N ALA A 52 -16.30 13.85 -7.47
CA ALA A 52 -16.80 12.61 -6.86
C ALA A 52 -18.27 12.35 -7.22
N ARG A 53 -19.10 13.40 -7.27
CA ARG A 53 -20.51 13.29 -7.70
C ARG A 53 -20.61 12.91 -9.18
N PHE A 54 -19.85 13.58 -10.02
CA PHE A 54 -19.77 13.27 -11.45
C PHE A 54 -19.35 11.82 -11.72
N LEU A 55 -18.31 11.33 -11.03
CA LEU A 55 -17.85 9.95 -11.18
C LEU A 55 -18.89 8.94 -10.66
N LYS A 56 -19.62 9.27 -9.59
CA LYS A 56 -20.72 8.44 -9.11
C LYS A 56 -21.84 8.34 -10.15
N GLU A 57 -22.26 9.47 -10.72
CA GLU A 57 -23.33 9.52 -11.72
C GLU A 57 -22.93 8.83 -13.03
N THR A 58 -21.69 9.05 -13.48
CA THR A 58 -21.18 8.48 -14.74
C THR A 58 -20.84 6.99 -14.60
N GLY A 59 -20.43 6.56 -13.41
CA GLY A 59 -20.06 5.19 -13.10
C GLY A 59 -21.23 4.30 -12.69
N ASP A 60 -22.43 4.87 -12.48
CA ASP A 60 -23.63 4.11 -12.15
C ASP A 60 -24.24 3.49 -13.43
N PRO A 61 -24.17 2.17 -13.63
CA PRO A 61 -24.82 1.52 -14.77
C PRO A 61 -26.36 1.58 -14.69
N PHE A 62 -26.93 1.99 -13.55
CA PHE A 62 -28.37 2.12 -13.32
C PHE A 62 -28.70 3.49 -12.72
N PRO A 63 -28.76 4.55 -13.55
CA PRO A 63 -29.08 5.88 -13.06
C PRO A 63 -30.38 5.84 -12.26
N SER A 64 -30.34 6.35 -11.04
CA SER A 64 -31.48 6.44 -10.13
C SER A 64 -32.45 7.53 -10.62
N SER A 65 -33.11 7.29 -11.75
CA SER A 65 -34.24 8.09 -12.20
C SER A 65 -35.39 7.87 -11.21
N GLY A 66 -35.84 8.95 -10.57
CA GLY A 66 -36.84 8.93 -9.52
C GLY A 66 -38.09 8.12 -9.87
N SER A 67 -38.41 7.14 -9.02
CA SER A 67 -39.75 6.60 -8.85
C SER A 67 -39.82 5.94 -7.47
N GLN A 68 -40.59 6.55 -6.57
CA GLN A 68 -41.16 5.85 -5.42
C GLN A 68 -41.96 4.66 -5.95
N ASN A 69 -41.45 3.44 -5.83
CA ASN A 69 -42.25 2.21 -5.64
C ASN A 69 -41.33 0.99 -5.43
N THR A 70 -41.48 0.41 -4.23
CA THR A 70 -41.13 -0.94 -3.77
C THR A 70 -40.41 -1.87 -4.77
N LEU A 71 -39.12 -2.13 -4.53
CA LEU A 71 -38.49 -3.40 -4.91
C LEU A 71 -37.77 -3.99 -3.70
N LYS A 72 -38.21 -5.19 -3.30
CA LYS A 72 -37.55 -5.99 -2.25
C LYS A 72 -36.09 -6.22 -2.64
N PRO A 73 -35.14 -6.18 -1.68
CA PRO A 73 -33.74 -6.46 -1.97
C PRO A 73 -33.61 -7.88 -2.51
N LEU A 74 -33.03 -8.00 -3.71
CA LEU A 74 -32.69 -9.28 -4.31
C LEU A 74 -31.52 -9.88 -3.53
N ARG A 75 -31.82 -10.73 -2.53
CA ARG A 75 -30.81 -11.62 -1.94
C ARG A 75 -30.46 -12.70 -2.96
N LEU A 76 -29.33 -12.53 -3.66
CA LEU A 76 -28.71 -13.65 -4.35
C LEU A 76 -28.20 -14.64 -3.28
N PRO A 77 -28.59 -15.93 -3.33
CA PRO A 77 -28.04 -16.92 -2.43
C PRO A 77 -26.59 -17.19 -2.81
N VAL A 78 -25.64 -16.71 -2.00
CA VAL A 78 -24.25 -17.13 -2.09
C VAL A 78 -24.19 -18.58 -1.59
N PRO A 79 -23.74 -19.56 -2.39
CA PRO A 79 -23.63 -20.94 -1.92
C PRO A 79 -22.59 -21.03 -0.80
N LEU A 80 -22.95 -21.72 0.29
CA LEU A 80 -22.12 -21.96 1.49
C LEU A 80 -20.75 -22.62 1.22
N SER A 81 -20.46 -23.05 -0.02
CA SER A 81 -19.16 -23.59 -0.42
C SER A 81 -18.05 -22.55 -0.59
N GLN A 82 -18.37 -21.25 -0.68
CA GLN A 82 -17.37 -20.19 -0.84
C GLN A 82 -16.74 -19.72 0.49
N GLY A 83 -17.38 -19.97 1.63
CA GLY A 83 -16.84 -19.59 2.95
C GLY A 83 -15.59 -20.37 3.35
N LEU A 84 -15.50 -21.66 2.95
CA LEU A 84 -14.36 -22.52 3.28
C LEU A 84 -13.09 -22.17 2.49
N ILE A 85 -13.24 -21.59 1.30
CA ILE A 85 -12.10 -21.18 0.47
C ILE A 85 -11.49 -19.91 1.06
N LEU A 86 -12.31 -18.94 1.45
CA LEU A 86 -11.82 -17.70 2.08
C LEU A 86 -11.13 -17.98 3.41
N GLU A 87 -11.69 -18.84 4.27
CA GLU A 87 -11.05 -19.23 5.53
C GLU A 87 -9.67 -19.91 5.32
N ARG A 88 -9.55 -20.78 4.31
CA ARG A 88 -8.26 -21.42 3.99
C ARG A 88 -7.24 -20.44 3.42
N VAL A 89 -7.67 -19.54 2.53
CA VAL A 89 -6.79 -18.53 1.93
C VAL A 89 -6.28 -17.56 3.00
N MET A 90 -7.17 -17.10 3.90
CA MET A 90 -6.79 -16.18 4.97
C MET A 90 -5.83 -16.84 5.99
N LYS A 91 -6.08 -18.09 6.39
CA LYS A 91 -5.16 -18.83 7.28
C LYS A 91 -3.79 -19.11 6.64
N GLN A 92 -3.77 -19.37 5.33
CA GLN A 92 -2.50 -19.56 4.60
C GLN A 92 -1.69 -18.25 4.61
N MET A 93 -2.35 -17.11 4.38
CA MET A 93 -1.70 -15.79 4.35
C MET A 93 -1.15 -15.40 5.74
N GLU A 94 -1.91 -15.64 6.81
CA GLU A 94 -1.44 -15.38 8.19
C GLU A 94 -0.22 -16.25 8.57
N ALA A 95 -0.19 -17.51 8.15
CA ALA A 95 0.92 -18.43 8.43
C ALA A 95 2.21 -18.07 7.66
N GLU A 96 2.09 -17.45 6.48
CA GLU A 96 3.23 -16.94 5.71
C GLU A 96 3.78 -15.65 6.33
N LEU A 97 2.91 -14.69 6.64
CA LEU A 97 3.29 -13.45 7.33
C LEU A 97 3.98 -13.72 8.68
N TYR A 98 3.53 -14.72 9.44
CA TYR A 98 4.14 -15.08 10.72
C TYR A 98 5.51 -15.78 10.59
N ARG A 99 5.75 -16.52 9.49
CA ARG A 99 7.06 -17.15 9.22
C ARG A 99 8.10 -16.11 8.82
N ASP A 100 7.72 -15.13 8.03
CA ASP A 100 8.63 -14.06 7.60
C ASP A 100 9.02 -13.16 8.77
N ALA A 101 8.07 -12.82 9.66
CA ALA A 101 8.36 -12.06 10.87
C ALA A 101 9.37 -12.75 11.80
N LYS A 102 9.34 -14.09 11.91
CA LYS A 102 10.32 -14.86 12.70
C LYS A 102 11.68 -14.99 12.01
N THR A 103 11.71 -15.10 10.69
CA THR A 103 12.95 -15.17 9.91
C THR A 103 13.70 -13.83 9.98
N VAL A 104 12.99 -12.73 9.76
CA VAL A 104 13.55 -11.36 9.87
C VAL A 104 13.98 -11.07 11.31
N GLY A 105 13.17 -11.45 12.32
CA GLY A 105 13.54 -11.28 13.73
C GLY A 105 14.81 -12.05 14.13
N ARG A 106 14.98 -13.27 13.62
CA ARG A 106 16.19 -14.09 13.86
C ARG A 106 17.42 -13.51 13.16
N GLN A 107 17.25 -12.95 11.97
CA GLN A 107 18.34 -12.34 11.20
C GLN A 107 18.82 -11.04 11.84
N LEU A 108 17.91 -10.22 12.38
CA LEU A 108 18.26 -9.01 13.14
C LEU A 108 18.96 -9.32 14.47
N GLN A 109 18.61 -10.41 15.16
CA GLN A 109 19.33 -10.85 16.36
C GLN A 109 20.73 -11.38 16.03
N PHE A 110 20.88 -12.15 14.95
CA PHE A 110 22.16 -12.67 14.51
C PHE A 110 23.14 -11.54 14.12
N SER A 111 22.68 -10.52 13.40
CA SER A 111 23.51 -9.36 13.05
C SER A 111 23.91 -8.51 14.25
N ARG A 112 23.11 -8.49 15.32
CA ARG A 112 23.44 -7.75 16.56
C ARG A 112 24.53 -8.46 17.36
N GLU A 113 24.45 -9.78 17.51
CA GLU A 113 25.46 -10.59 18.20
C GLU A 113 26.82 -10.57 17.47
N GLU A 114 26.82 -10.56 16.14
CA GLU A 114 28.05 -10.48 15.34
C GLU A 114 28.77 -9.12 15.48
N SER A 115 28.01 -8.02 15.65
CA SER A 115 28.60 -6.69 15.89
C SER A 115 29.23 -6.57 17.29
N GLU A 116 28.62 -7.18 18.31
CA GLU A 116 29.14 -7.16 19.68
C GLU A 116 30.40 -8.05 19.81
N HIS A 117 30.44 -9.18 19.12
CA HIS A 117 31.60 -10.08 19.13
C HIS A 117 32.81 -9.51 18.36
N THR A 118 32.57 -8.69 17.33
CA THR A 118 33.64 -8.00 16.57
C THR A 118 34.21 -6.81 17.36
N SER A 119 33.37 -6.09 18.10
CA SER A 119 33.80 -4.97 18.96
C SER A 119 34.67 -5.44 20.15
N ALA A 120 34.36 -6.60 20.72
CA ALA A 120 35.13 -7.17 21.85
C ALA A 120 36.54 -7.67 21.46
N LYS A 121 36.74 -8.10 20.21
CA LYS A 121 38.06 -8.57 19.72
C LYS A 121 39.04 -7.45 19.36
N LEU A 122 38.55 -6.24 19.08
CA LEU A 122 39.42 -5.10 18.75
C LEU A 122 40.05 -4.44 20.00
N TYR A 123 39.48 -4.64 21.20
CA TYR A 123 39.99 -4.02 22.43
C TYR A 123 40.98 -4.87 23.25
N THR A 124 41.22 -6.13 22.88
CA THR A 124 42.05 -7.08 23.68
C THR A 124 43.20 -7.70 22.89
N GLY A 125 43.81 -6.93 21.97
CA GLY A 125 44.88 -7.41 21.10
C GLY A 125 46.08 -6.46 20.98
N GLY A 126 47.02 -6.55 21.92
CA GLY A 126 48.45 -6.60 21.57
C GLY A 126 49.16 -5.29 21.20
N ASN A 127 49.71 -4.64 22.23
CA ASN A 127 50.94 -3.85 22.17
C ASN A 127 52.09 -4.69 21.56
N ILE A 128 52.71 -4.28 20.43
CA ILE A 128 54.10 -4.64 20.02
C ILE A 128 54.62 -3.67 18.93
N ARG A 129 55.66 -2.92 19.33
CA ARG A 129 56.87 -2.44 18.62
C ARG A 129 56.78 -1.55 17.37
N SER A 130 57.11 -0.28 17.62
CA SER A 130 57.69 0.66 16.65
C SER A 130 59.04 0.15 16.10
N ARG A 131 59.16 0.12 14.77
CA ARG A 131 60.45 0.15 14.07
C ARG A 131 60.34 1.15 12.93
N GLY A 132 61.11 2.24 13.07
CA GLY A 132 61.25 3.26 12.06
C GLY A 132 62.03 2.76 10.85
N LEU A 133 61.67 3.29 9.69
CA LEU A 133 62.52 3.34 8.51
C LEU A 133 62.49 4.79 8.01
N SER A 134 63.66 5.41 8.11
CA SER A 134 64.04 6.67 7.51
C SER A 134 64.24 6.49 6.00
N ASN A 135 63.64 7.35 5.18
CA ASN A 135 64.05 7.51 3.79
C ASN A 135 65.00 8.72 3.69
N SER A 136 66.24 8.42 3.33
CA SER A 136 67.25 9.38 2.89
C SER A 136 66.96 9.84 1.46
N SER A 137 67.15 11.14 1.22
CA SER A 137 67.60 11.67 -0.08
C SER A 137 69.13 11.59 -0.15
#